data_AF-A0A3D3KY73-F1
#
_entry.id   AF-A0A3D3KY73-F1
#
_cell.length_a   1.000
_cell.length_b   1.000
_cell.length_c   1.000
_cell.angle_alpha   90.00
_cell.angle_beta   90.00
_cell.angle_gamma   90.00
#
_symmetry.space_group_name_H-M   'P 1'
#
loop_
_entity.id
_entity.type
_entity.pdbx_description
1 polymer ?
#
loop_
_entity_poly.entity_id
_entity_poly.type
_entity_poly.pdbx_seq_one_letter_code
_entity_poly.pdbx_strand_id
1 'polypeptide(L)'
;MSEQNTTPNHAGGSVPLAGSERPAAARIQATHGPVDSSRRIEVTVILRRQEPLTETPAEPMSREDFVARHGASSGDLHLATDTFRRLGAEILEADPASRRLRLAGTVEELSRIFGTTLEEVTSSGPHGHDITHRHRTGGLQIPAELDGIVTAVLGLDDRPQARAQFHAIPLAAAGTSYTPPELARIYNFPAEADGSGQSVAIIELGGGFG
;
A
#
# COMPACT_ATOMS: atom_id res chain seq x y z
N MET A 1 -40.58 9.11 -39.95
CA MET A 1 -39.10 9.01 -39.93
C MET A 1 -38.67 9.68 -38.64
N SER A 2 -38.48 8.89 -37.59
CA SER A 2 -38.11 9.39 -36.27
C SER A 2 -36.63 9.11 -36.07
N GLU A 3 -35.81 10.15 -36.22
CA GLU A 3 -34.39 10.10 -35.92
C GLU A 3 -34.23 9.97 -34.40
N GLN A 4 -33.79 8.80 -33.95
CA GLN A 4 -33.37 8.58 -32.58
C GLN A 4 -31.99 9.21 -32.40
N ASN A 5 -32.00 10.36 -31.73
CA ASN A 5 -30.83 11.05 -31.23
C ASN A 5 -30.02 10.10 -30.33
N THR A 6 -28.94 9.53 -30.87
CA THR A 6 -28.06 8.61 -30.14
C THR A 6 -27.04 9.45 -29.40
N THR A 7 -27.33 9.77 -28.14
CA THR A 7 -26.33 10.28 -27.20
C THR A 7 -25.23 9.22 -27.03
N PRO A 8 -23.93 9.56 -27.21
CA PRO A 8 -22.85 8.62 -26.99
C PRO A 8 -22.78 8.27 -25.51
N ASN A 9 -23.07 7.00 -25.20
CA ASN A 9 -22.96 6.42 -23.87
C ASN A 9 -21.48 6.25 -23.50
N HIS A 10 -20.88 7.23 -22.81
CA HIS A 10 -19.57 7.07 -22.16
C HIS A 10 -19.67 6.28 -20.85
N ALA A 11 -20.35 5.12 -20.87
CA ALA A 11 -20.34 4.19 -19.75
C ALA A 11 -19.04 3.37 -19.77
N GLY A 12 -17.95 3.96 -19.28
CA GLY A 12 -16.77 3.19 -18.92
C GLY A 12 -17.14 2.26 -17.76
N GLY A 13 -17.27 0.97 -18.05
CA GLY A 13 -17.58 -0.04 -17.03
C GLY A 13 -16.47 -0.20 -16.00
N SER A 14 -16.73 -1.01 -14.96
CA SER A 14 -15.72 -1.44 -13.99
C SER A 14 -15.47 -2.94 -14.08
N VAL A 15 -14.26 -3.37 -13.70
CA VAL A 15 -13.88 -4.78 -13.61
C VAL A 15 -13.33 -5.11 -12.22
N PRO A 16 -13.43 -6.37 -11.74
CA PRO A 16 -12.85 -6.77 -10.48
C PRO A 16 -11.32 -6.67 -10.50
N LEU A 17 -10.73 -6.12 -9.44
CA LEU A 17 -9.28 -6.11 -9.25
C LEU A 17 -8.83 -7.44 -8.63
N ALA A 18 -8.10 -8.25 -9.39
CA ALA A 18 -7.57 -9.52 -8.89
C ALA A 18 -6.68 -9.33 -7.64
N GLY A 19 -6.81 -10.22 -6.66
CA GLY A 19 -6.02 -10.19 -5.43
C GLY A 19 -6.43 -9.11 -4.42
N SER A 20 -7.54 -8.39 -4.65
CA SER A 20 -8.03 -7.34 -3.75
C SER A 20 -9.02 -7.81 -2.69
N GLU A 21 -9.45 -9.08 -2.76
CA GLU A 21 -10.37 -9.70 -1.82
C GLU A 21 -9.86 -9.57 -0.38
N ARG A 22 -10.75 -9.14 0.51
CA ARG A 22 -10.40 -8.90 1.91
C ARG A 22 -11.43 -9.49 2.86
N PRO A 23 -11.02 -10.41 3.76
CA PRO A 23 -11.91 -10.85 4.82
C PRO A 23 -12.10 -9.74 5.85
N ALA A 24 -13.15 -9.87 6.66
CA ALA A 24 -13.32 -9.03 7.84
C ALA A 24 -12.07 -9.07 8.73
N ALA A 25 -11.74 -7.93 9.34
CA ALA A 25 -10.67 -7.85 10.32
C ALA A 25 -10.93 -8.84 11.45
N ALA A 26 -9.88 -9.58 11.85
CA ALA A 26 -9.96 -10.44 13.01
C ALA A 26 -10.14 -9.59 14.28
N ARG A 27 -10.86 -10.12 15.26
CA ARG A 27 -11.01 -9.51 16.60
C ARG A 27 -11.59 -8.09 16.57
N ILE A 28 -12.60 -7.85 15.71
CA ILE A 28 -13.43 -6.65 15.82
C ILE A 28 -14.17 -6.69 17.17
N GLN A 29 -14.00 -5.62 17.94
CA GLN A 29 -14.65 -5.43 19.24
C GLN A 29 -15.89 -4.54 19.12
N ALA A 30 -15.89 -3.59 18.18
CA ALA A 30 -17.01 -2.71 17.91
C ALA A 30 -17.06 -2.26 16.45
N THR A 31 -18.26 -2.05 15.93
CA THR A 31 -18.52 -1.41 14.64
C THR A 31 -19.22 -0.07 14.90
N HIS A 32 -18.69 1.01 14.32
CA HIS A 32 -19.19 2.38 14.50
C HIS A 32 -20.06 2.84 13.32
N GLY A 33 -20.16 2.03 12.27
CA GLY A 33 -20.95 2.31 11.07
C GLY A 33 -20.10 2.85 9.92
N PRO A 34 -20.74 3.42 8.88
CA PRO A 34 -20.03 3.96 7.73
C PRO A 34 -19.07 5.09 8.13
N VAL A 35 -17.90 5.12 7.49
CA VAL A 35 -17.00 6.29 7.60
C VAL A 35 -17.68 7.51 6.97
N ASP A 36 -17.50 8.70 7.56
CA ASP A 36 -17.98 9.97 7.00
C ASP A 36 -17.61 10.09 5.52
N SER A 37 -18.64 10.20 4.67
CA SER A 37 -18.52 10.24 3.21
C SER A 37 -17.70 11.42 2.72
N SER A 38 -17.70 12.53 3.44
CA SER A 38 -17.00 13.77 3.10
C SER A 38 -15.53 13.79 3.56
N ARG A 39 -15.14 12.86 4.44
CA ARG A 39 -13.77 12.76 4.95
C ARG A 39 -12.81 12.56 3.78
N ARG A 40 -11.82 13.44 3.64
CA ARG A 40 -10.74 13.26 2.68
C ARG A 40 -9.76 12.20 3.19
N ILE A 41 -9.40 11.26 2.32
CA ILE A 41 -8.41 10.20 2.58
C ILE A 41 -7.43 10.11 1.41
N GLU A 42 -6.33 9.42 1.65
CA GLU A 42 -5.30 9.14 0.63
C GLU A 42 -5.20 7.63 0.39
N VAL A 43 -4.99 7.26 -0.88
CA VAL A 43 -4.75 5.87 -1.29
C VAL A 43 -3.57 5.81 -2.24
N THR A 44 -2.92 4.65 -2.28
CA THR A 44 -1.85 4.38 -3.25
C THR A 44 -2.33 3.33 -4.25
N VAL A 45 -2.24 3.66 -5.53
CA VAL A 45 -2.47 2.73 -6.63
C VAL A 45 -1.12 2.27 -7.17
N ILE A 46 -0.98 0.96 -7.39
CA ILE A 46 0.23 0.36 -7.97
C ILE A 46 -0.08 -0.05 -9.40
N LEU A 47 0.77 0.40 -10.32
CA LEU A 47 0.69 0.02 -11.73
C LEU A 47 1.58 -1.20 -12.02
N ARG A 48 1.22 -1.91 -13.10
CA ARG A 48 2.04 -2.98 -13.66
C ARG A 48 3.42 -2.48 -14.06
N ARG A 49 4.38 -3.40 -14.06
CA ARG A 49 5.71 -3.18 -14.64
C ARG A 49 5.61 -3.27 -16.16
N GLN A 50 6.47 -2.54 -16.86
CA GLN A 50 6.68 -2.71 -18.30
C GLN A 50 7.18 -4.12 -18.61
N GLU A 51 8.29 -4.51 -17.99
CA GLU A 51 8.81 -5.87 -18.03
C GLU A 51 8.56 -6.57 -16.67
N PRO A 52 7.83 -7.70 -16.64
CA PRO A 52 7.66 -8.49 -15.42
C PRO A 52 9.00 -9.01 -14.88
N LEU A 53 9.12 -9.07 -13.55
CA LEU A 53 10.20 -9.78 -12.87
C LEU A 53 9.66 -11.16 -12.47
N THR A 54 9.91 -12.16 -13.30
CA THR A 54 9.48 -13.55 -13.04
C THR A 54 10.41 -14.27 -12.07
N GLU A 55 11.68 -13.88 -12.03
CA GLU A 55 12.70 -14.42 -11.14
C GLU A 55 13.57 -13.29 -10.57
N THR A 56 14.16 -13.51 -9.40
CA THR A 56 15.14 -12.59 -8.84
C THR A 56 16.42 -12.66 -9.66
N PRO A 57 16.90 -11.55 -10.24
CA PRO A 57 18.16 -11.55 -10.99
C PRO A 57 19.32 -12.06 -10.13
N ALA A 58 20.18 -12.90 -10.71
CA ALA A 58 21.37 -13.39 -10.02
C ALA A 58 22.39 -12.26 -9.73
N GLU A 59 22.42 -11.26 -10.60
CA GLU A 59 23.27 -10.08 -10.46
C GLU A 59 22.42 -8.82 -10.18
N PRO A 60 22.85 -7.93 -9.27
CA PRO A 60 22.17 -6.67 -9.03
C PRO A 60 22.13 -5.79 -10.28
N MET A 61 20.97 -5.22 -10.56
CA MET A 61 20.78 -4.24 -11.61
C MET A 61 21.03 -2.82 -11.07
N SER A 62 21.53 -1.93 -11.92
CA SER A 62 21.57 -0.51 -11.58
C SER A 62 20.15 0.02 -11.36
N ARG A 63 20.02 1.06 -10.53
CA ARG A 63 18.71 1.69 -10.29
C ARG A 63 18.10 2.24 -11.59
N GLU A 64 18.94 2.82 -12.45
CA GLU A 64 18.52 3.43 -13.71
C GLU A 64 17.97 2.37 -14.68
N ASP A 65 18.69 1.27 -14.86
CA ASP A 65 18.23 0.15 -15.70
C ASP A 65 16.96 -0.47 -15.13
N PHE A 66 16.87 -0.60 -13.80
CA PHE A 66 15.67 -1.15 -13.16
C PHE A 66 14.44 -0.28 -13.42
N VAL A 67 14.58 1.04 -13.32
CA VAL A 67 13.48 1.95 -13.63
C VAL A 67 13.11 1.91 -15.11
N ALA A 68 14.11 1.91 -16.00
CA ALA A 68 13.87 1.89 -17.44
C ALA A 68 13.10 0.63 -17.89
N ARG A 69 13.46 -0.54 -17.34
CA ARG A 69 12.87 -1.83 -17.72
C ARG A 69 11.63 -2.22 -16.92
N HIS A 70 11.66 -1.98 -15.61
CA HIS A 70 10.69 -2.52 -14.65
C HIS A 70 9.85 -1.44 -13.95
N GLY A 71 10.04 -0.16 -14.29
CA GLY A 71 9.14 0.92 -13.92
C GLY A 71 7.78 0.83 -14.61
N ALA A 72 6.95 1.86 -14.42
CA ALA A 72 5.68 2.02 -15.11
C ALA A 72 5.93 2.64 -16.48
N SER A 73 5.19 2.21 -17.51
CA SER A 73 5.25 2.89 -18.80
C SER A 73 4.66 4.29 -18.69
N SER A 74 5.17 5.24 -19.49
CA SER A 74 4.58 6.57 -19.58
C SER A 74 3.12 6.52 -20.06
N GLY A 75 2.78 5.57 -20.95
CA GLY A 75 1.42 5.35 -21.42
C GLY A 75 0.45 4.90 -20.31
N ASP A 76 0.82 3.89 -19.53
CA ASP A 76 0.00 3.40 -18.41
C ASP A 76 -0.14 4.47 -17.32
N LEU A 77 0.94 5.20 -17.03
CA LEU A 77 0.94 6.27 -16.04
C LEU A 77 0.02 7.42 -16.46
N HIS A 78 0.09 7.87 -17.71
CA HIS A 78 -0.81 8.90 -18.23
C HIS A 78 -2.26 8.44 -18.24
N LEU A 79 -2.54 7.24 -18.75
CA LEU A 79 -3.89 6.69 -18.78
C LEU A 79 -4.48 6.66 -17.37
N ALA A 80 -3.79 6.05 -16.40
CA ALA A 80 -4.27 5.97 -15.02
C ALA A 80 -4.46 7.36 -14.39
N THR A 81 -3.52 8.29 -14.59
CA THR A 81 -3.62 9.66 -14.10
C THR A 81 -4.87 10.36 -14.64
N ASP A 82 -5.11 10.28 -15.95
CA ASP A 82 -6.24 10.94 -16.61
C ASP A 82 -7.57 10.29 -16.23
N THR A 83 -7.61 8.96 -16.12
CA THR A 83 -8.78 8.22 -15.65
C THR A 83 -9.18 8.66 -14.25
N PHE A 84 -8.24 8.66 -13.29
CA PHE A 84 -8.55 9.01 -11.90
C PHE A 84 -8.94 10.47 -11.74
N ARG A 85 -8.29 11.41 -12.46
CA ARG A 85 -8.71 12.82 -12.50
C ARG A 85 -10.11 12.99 -13.04
N ARG A 86 -10.43 12.33 -14.15
CA ARG A 86 -11.77 12.37 -14.75
C ARG A 86 -12.84 11.82 -13.82
N LEU A 87 -12.48 10.85 -12.98
CA LEU A 87 -13.35 10.29 -11.95
C LEU A 87 -13.40 11.12 -10.67
N GLY A 88 -12.71 12.26 -10.58
CA GLY A 88 -12.77 13.21 -9.48
C GLY A 88 -11.66 13.06 -8.43
N ALA A 89 -10.77 12.08 -8.54
CA ALA A 89 -9.65 11.96 -7.61
C ALA A 89 -8.52 12.96 -7.94
N GLU A 90 -7.92 13.53 -6.90
CA GLU A 90 -6.73 14.36 -7.01
C GLU A 90 -5.47 13.49 -7.08
N ILE A 91 -4.54 13.84 -7.97
CA ILE A 91 -3.25 13.14 -8.09
C ILE A 91 -2.21 13.89 -7.27
N LEU A 92 -1.79 13.31 -6.15
CA LEU A 92 -0.79 13.89 -5.26
C LEU A 92 0.64 13.62 -5.74
N GLU A 93 0.89 12.40 -6.24
CA GLU A 93 2.21 11.95 -6.67
C GLU A 93 2.06 10.92 -7.79
N ALA A 94 2.97 10.97 -8.76
CA ALA A 94 3.14 9.93 -9.77
C ALA A 94 4.62 9.57 -9.87
N ASP A 95 4.97 8.36 -9.46
CA ASP A 95 6.34 7.87 -9.42
C ASP A 95 6.51 6.65 -10.35
N PRO A 96 7.11 6.83 -11.54
CA PRO A 96 7.29 5.74 -12.49
C PRO A 96 8.27 4.67 -11.98
N ALA A 97 9.23 5.01 -11.12
CA ALA A 97 10.25 4.09 -10.64
C ALA A 97 9.64 3.02 -9.72
N SER A 98 8.82 3.45 -8.75
CA SER A 98 8.10 2.55 -7.86
C SER A 98 6.72 2.12 -8.37
N ARG A 99 6.27 2.72 -9.49
CA ARG A 99 4.96 2.49 -10.14
C ARG A 99 3.78 2.93 -9.29
N ARG A 100 3.99 3.93 -8.44
CA ARG A 100 2.98 4.42 -7.50
C ARG A 100 2.28 5.64 -8.08
N LEU A 101 0.96 5.65 -7.96
CA LEU A 101 0.14 6.86 -8.01
C LEU A 101 -0.46 7.06 -6.61
N ARG A 102 -0.23 8.23 -6.00
CA ARG A 102 -0.95 8.62 -4.78
C ARG A 102 -2.14 9.48 -5.16
N LEU A 103 -3.30 9.07 -4.68
CA LEU A 103 -4.56 9.74 -4.92
C LEU A 103 -5.10 10.32 -3.61
N ALA A 104 -5.75 11.47 -3.68
CA ALA A 104 -6.62 11.98 -2.62
C ALA A 104 -8.04 12.16 -3.15
N GLY A 105 -9.01 11.98 -2.26
CA GLY A 105 -10.43 12.15 -2.56
C GLY A 105 -11.27 11.96 -1.31
N THR A 106 -12.57 12.23 -1.40
CA THR A 106 -13.50 11.91 -0.32
C THR A 106 -13.69 10.39 -0.23
N VAL A 107 -14.15 9.92 0.94
CA VAL A 107 -14.56 8.51 1.13
C VAL A 107 -15.60 8.12 0.09
N GLU A 108 -16.57 8.99 -0.21
CA GLU A 108 -17.58 8.75 -1.23
C GLU A 108 -16.98 8.55 -2.63
N GLU A 109 -16.11 9.47 -3.06
CA GLU A 109 -15.48 9.43 -4.39
C GLU A 109 -14.65 8.17 -4.56
N LEU A 110 -13.79 7.85 -3.60
CA LEU A 110 -12.89 6.71 -3.69
C LEU A 110 -13.64 5.38 -3.51
N SER A 111 -14.68 5.34 -2.67
CA SER A 111 -15.57 4.17 -2.55
C SER A 111 -16.28 3.87 -3.87
N ARG A 112 -16.77 4.90 -4.56
CA ARG A 112 -17.38 4.77 -5.90
C ARG A 112 -16.37 4.31 -6.95
N ILE A 113 -15.17 4.91 -6.99
CA ILE A 113 -14.12 4.54 -7.95
C ILE A 113 -13.72 3.08 -7.79
N PHE A 114 -13.55 2.62 -6.54
CA PHE A 114 -13.04 1.28 -6.24
C PHE A 114 -14.12 0.24 -5.91
N GLY A 115 -15.40 0.58 -6.10
CA GLY A 115 -16.53 -0.32 -5.92
C GLY A 115 -16.58 -0.98 -4.53
N THR A 116 -16.36 -0.20 -3.47
CA THR A 116 -16.32 -0.70 -2.08
C THR A 116 -17.07 0.25 -1.15
N THR A 117 -17.23 -0.15 0.12
CA THR A 117 -17.71 0.70 1.20
C THR A 117 -16.72 0.63 2.35
N LEU A 118 -16.61 1.74 3.10
CA LEU A 118 -15.73 1.81 4.26
C LEU A 118 -16.56 1.94 5.53
N GLU A 119 -16.27 1.09 6.51
CA GLU A 119 -16.80 1.18 7.87
C GLU A 119 -15.70 1.60 8.84
N GLU A 120 -16.07 2.32 9.89
CA GLU A 120 -15.19 2.57 11.02
C GLU A 120 -15.43 1.48 12.06
N VAL A 121 -14.34 0.79 12.45
CA VAL A 121 -14.39 -0.32 13.40
C VAL A 121 -13.29 -0.17 14.43
N THR A 122 -13.50 -0.73 15.62
CA THR A 122 -12.45 -0.94 16.61
C THR A 122 -12.09 -2.41 16.66
N SER A 123 -10.80 -2.72 16.51
CA SER A 123 -10.28 -4.08 16.61
C SER A 123 -9.04 -4.15 17.51
N SER A 124 -8.70 -5.36 17.96
CA SER A 124 -7.47 -5.57 18.73
C SER A 124 -6.24 -5.30 17.85
N GLY A 125 -5.47 -4.28 18.23
CA GLY A 125 -4.29 -3.85 17.52
C GLY A 125 -3.04 -4.70 17.79
N PRO A 126 -1.94 -4.40 17.08
CA PRO A 126 -0.79 -5.30 17.05
C PRO A 126 0.02 -5.38 18.35
N HIS A 127 -0.19 -4.44 19.27
CA HIS A 127 0.43 -4.40 20.60
C HIS A 127 -0.58 -4.74 21.72
N GLY A 128 -1.73 -5.33 21.38
CA GLY A 128 -2.78 -5.69 22.34
C GLY A 128 -3.67 -4.52 22.79
N HIS A 129 -3.48 -3.33 22.22
CA HIS A 129 -4.34 -2.17 22.42
C HIS A 129 -5.39 -2.08 21.32
N ASP A 130 -6.59 -1.64 21.68
CA ASP A 130 -7.68 -1.42 20.75
C ASP A 130 -7.35 -0.26 19.80
N ILE A 131 -7.67 -0.44 18.52
CA ILE A 131 -7.41 0.54 17.47
C ILE A 131 -8.69 0.79 16.67
N THR A 132 -9.01 2.06 16.45
CA THR A 132 -10.07 2.45 15.52
C THR A 132 -9.47 2.71 14.15
N HIS A 133 -10.02 2.07 13.13
CA HIS A 133 -9.54 2.18 11.75
C HIS A 133 -10.69 2.08 10.74
N ARG A 134 -10.43 2.55 9.52
CA ARG A 134 -11.28 2.30 8.36
C ARG A 134 -11.10 0.85 7.93
N HIS A 135 -12.19 0.22 7.54
CA HIS A 135 -12.25 -1.18 7.21
C HIS A 135 -13.10 -1.41 5.97
N ARG A 136 -12.65 -2.34 5.12
CA ARG A 136 -13.43 -2.84 3.98
C ARG A 136 -13.38 -4.36 3.93
N THR A 137 -14.40 -4.94 3.34
CA THR A 137 -14.49 -6.37 3.03
C THR A 137 -14.73 -6.59 1.54
N GLY A 138 -14.48 -7.82 1.08
CA GLY A 138 -14.66 -8.21 -0.32
C GLY A 138 -13.60 -7.66 -1.27
N GLY A 139 -13.84 -7.85 -2.56
CA GLY A 139 -13.00 -7.35 -3.65
C GLY A 139 -13.23 -5.88 -3.95
N LEU A 140 -12.23 -5.29 -4.60
CA LEU A 140 -12.31 -3.96 -5.21
C LEU A 140 -12.66 -4.08 -6.68
N GLN A 141 -13.24 -3.03 -7.22
CA GLN A 141 -13.39 -2.79 -8.65
C GLN A 141 -12.40 -1.71 -9.11
N ILE A 142 -12.12 -1.66 -10.41
CA ILE A 142 -11.38 -0.59 -11.06
C ILE A 142 -12.05 -0.23 -12.38
N PRO A 143 -11.82 0.99 -12.92
CA PRO A 143 -12.25 1.32 -14.28
C PRO A 143 -11.73 0.29 -15.29
N ALA A 144 -12.59 -0.19 -16.20
CA ALA A 144 -12.27 -1.27 -17.14
C ALA A 144 -11.09 -0.93 -18.06
N GLU A 145 -10.90 0.34 -18.40
CA GLU A 145 -9.74 0.81 -19.17
C GLU A 145 -8.40 0.67 -18.44
N LEU A 146 -8.43 0.44 -17.12
CA LEU A 146 -7.26 0.18 -16.28
C LEU A 146 -7.06 -1.32 -15.98
N ASP A 147 -7.84 -2.20 -16.61
CA ASP A 147 -7.70 -3.65 -16.45
C ASP A 147 -6.30 -4.10 -16.87
N GLY A 148 -5.68 -4.96 -16.05
CA GLY A 148 -4.30 -5.38 -16.20
C GLY A 148 -3.24 -4.28 -16.01
N ILE A 149 -3.62 -3.00 -15.91
CA ILE A 149 -2.70 -1.88 -15.63
C ILE A 149 -2.59 -1.65 -14.12
N VAL A 150 -3.73 -1.54 -13.42
CA VAL A 150 -3.73 -1.41 -11.96
C VAL A 150 -3.60 -2.80 -11.35
N THR A 151 -2.57 -3.00 -10.53
CA THR A 151 -2.29 -4.29 -9.89
C THR A 151 -2.65 -4.29 -8.40
N ALA A 152 -2.73 -3.12 -7.76
CA ALA A 152 -3.14 -3.02 -6.36
C ALA A 152 -3.66 -1.62 -6.01
N VAL A 153 -4.52 -1.56 -4.99
CA VAL A 153 -4.98 -0.33 -4.34
C VAL A 153 -4.81 -0.51 -2.82
N LEU A 154 -4.04 0.39 -2.19
CA LEU A 154 -3.68 0.33 -0.78
C LEU A 154 -4.15 1.59 -0.05
N GLY A 155 -4.43 1.48 1.26
CA GLY A 155 -4.76 2.61 2.13
C GLY A 155 -6.26 2.90 2.33
N LEU A 156 -7.14 2.25 1.56
CA LEU A 156 -8.59 2.30 1.79
C LEU A 156 -8.96 1.78 3.19
N ASP A 157 -8.35 0.65 3.56
CA ASP A 157 -8.30 0.15 4.93
C ASP A 157 -6.94 0.50 5.51
N ASP A 158 -6.95 1.21 6.64
CA ASP A 158 -5.76 1.72 7.32
C ASP A 158 -5.49 1.00 8.63
N ARG A 159 -5.96 -0.24 8.78
CA ARG A 159 -5.53 -1.07 9.91
C ARG A 159 -4.01 -1.23 9.87
N PRO A 160 -3.30 -1.09 11.00
CA PRO A 160 -1.89 -1.42 11.11
C PRO A 160 -1.62 -2.85 10.59
N GLN A 161 -0.73 -2.97 9.60
CA GLN A 161 -0.42 -4.26 8.97
C GLN A 161 0.77 -4.99 9.63
N ALA A 162 1.47 -4.32 10.54
CA ALA A 162 2.69 -4.83 11.16
C ALA A 162 2.75 -4.50 12.66
N ARG A 163 3.61 -5.24 13.37
CA ARG A 163 3.96 -4.99 14.78
C ARG A 163 5.45 -5.10 14.98
N ALA A 164 5.97 -4.36 15.95
CA ALA A 164 7.33 -4.59 16.40
C ALA A 164 7.45 -5.97 17.05
N GLN A 165 8.56 -6.66 16.76
CA GLN A 165 8.83 -8.02 17.24
C GLN A 165 9.77 -8.04 18.45
N PHE A 166 10.10 -6.89 19.02
CA PHE A 166 10.92 -6.83 20.24
C PHE A 166 10.04 -6.99 21.48
N HIS A 167 10.62 -7.56 22.53
CA HIS A 167 10.03 -7.63 23.86
C HIS A 167 10.97 -6.95 24.83
N ALA A 168 10.52 -5.85 25.44
CA ALA A 168 11.28 -5.19 26.49
C ALA A 168 11.11 -5.97 27.80
N ILE A 169 12.21 -6.47 28.35
CA ILE A 169 12.24 -7.14 29.65
C ILE A 169 12.88 -6.17 30.66
N PRO A 170 12.28 -5.95 31.84
CA PRO A 170 12.92 -5.16 32.89
C PRO A 170 14.30 -5.73 33.25
N LEU A 171 15.33 -4.89 33.36
CA LEU A 171 16.70 -5.33 33.65
C LEU A 171 16.80 -6.19 34.92
N ALA A 172 16.00 -5.86 35.94
CA ALA A 172 15.93 -6.62 37.19
C ALA A 172 15.44 -8.08 37.02
N ALA A 173 14.77 -8.40 35.91
CA ALA A 173 14.29 -9.74 35.58
C ALA A 173 15.24 -10.50 34.65
N ALA A 174 16.33 -9.88 34.17
CA ALA A 174 17.31 -10.52 33.32
C ALA A 174 18.41 -11.19 34.15
N GLY A 175 18.61 -12.50 33.99
CA GLY A 175 19.73 -13.22 34.62
C GLY A 175 21.07 -12.99 33.90
N THR A 176 21.05 -12.83 32.59
CA THR A 176 22.23 -12.54 31.75
C THR A 176 21.77 -11.73 30.55
N SER A 177 22.58 -10.75 30.12
CA SER A 177 22.33 -9.93 28.94
C SER A 177 23.65 -9.76 28.17
N TYR A 178 23.53 -9.48 26.88
CA TYR A 178 24.68 -9.27 25.99
C TYR A 178 24.51 -7.96 25.24
N THR A 179 25.60 -7.23 25.10
CA THR A 179 25.72 -6.10 24.17
C THR A 179 25.83 -6.62 22.71
N PRO A 180 25.51 -5.79 21.70
CA PRO A 180 25.71 -6.18 20.31
C PRO A 180 27.15 -6.65 19.99
N PRO A 181 28.24 -6.01 20.49
CA PRO A 181 29.60 -6.52 20.27
C PRO A 181 29.90 -7.86 20.97
N GLU A 182 29.29 -8.16 22.11
CA GLU A 182 29.43 -9.48 22.75
C GLU A 182 28.77 -10.57 21.91
N LEU A 183 27.57 -10.32 21.38
CA LEU A 183 26.91 -11.22 20.44
C LEU A 183 27.73 -11.40 19.16
N ALA A 184 28.31 -10.32 18.62
CA ALA A 184 29.18 -10.39 17.44
C ALA A 184 30.36 -11.36 17.66
N ARG A 185 30.99 -11.35 18.84
CA ARG A 185 32.03 -12.33 19.19
C ARG A 185 31.50 -13.76 19.28
N ILE A 186 30.35 -13.95 19.93
CA ILE A 186 29.71 -15.28 20.08
C ILE A 186 29.39 -15.89 18.70
N TYR A 187 28.94 -15.06 17.76
CA TYR A 187 28.63 -15.47 16.38
C TYR A 187 29.83 -15.38 15.42
N ASN A 188 31.05 -15.16 15.92
CA ASN A 188 32.28 -15.06 15.13
C ASN A 188 32.20 -14.06 13.96
N PHE A 189 31.60 -12.89 14.19
CA PHE A 189 31.63 -11.80 13.21
C PHE A 189 33.08 -11.34 12.98
N PRO A 190 33.45 -10.92 11.76
CA PRO A 190 34.80 -10.43 11.47
C PRO A 190 35.14 -9.20 12.34
N ALA A 191 36.20 -9.30 13.14
CA ALA A 191 36.52 -8.30 14.16
C ALA A 191 36.85 -6.90 13.59
N GLU A 192 37.41 -6.85 12.39
CA GLU A 192 37.84 -5.61 11.72
C GLU A 192 36.75 -5.00 10.82
N ALA A 193 35.58 -5.63 10.71
CA ALA A 193 34.51 -5.13 9.86
C ALA A 193 33.65 -4.11 10.59
N ASP A 194 33.68 -2.86 10.13
CA ASP A 194 32.90 -1.74 10.66
C ASP A 194 31.74 -1.29 9.73
N GLY A 195 31.67 -1.86 8.53
CA GLY A 195 30.69 -1.49 7.52
C GLY A 195 30.99 -0.17 6.81
N SER A 196 32.21 0.37 6.92
CA SER A 196 32.63 1.58 6.21
C SER A 196 32.29 1.51 4.71
N GLY A 197 31.67 2.57 4.20
CA GLY A 197 31.19 2.66 2.82
C GLY A 197 29.85 1.98 2.53
N GLN A 198 29.23 1.33 3.51
CA GLN A 198 27.88 0.76 3.38
C GLN A 198 26.79 1.72 3.86
N SER A 199 25.58 1.52 3.36
CA SER A 199 24.37 2.20 3.83
C SER A 199 23.33 1.18 4.23
N VAL A 200 22.79 1.30 5.45
CA VAL A 200 21.77 0.38 5.99
C VAL A 200 20.46 1.14 6.13
N ALA A 201 19.43 0.72 5.39
CA ALA A 201 18.08 1.23 5.56
C ALA A 201 17.34 0.44 6.64
N ILE A 202 16.82 1.14 7.64
CA ILE A 202 15.96 0.56 8.69
C ILE A 202 14.54 1.09 8.47
N ILE A 203 13.56 0.18 8.38
CA ILE A 203 12.16 0.53 8.14
C ILE A 203 11.42 0.52 9.46
N GLU A 204 10.98 1.70 9.90
CA GLU A 204 10.16 1.88 11.09
C GLU A 204 8.74 2.26 10.72
N LEU A 205 7.75 1.54 11.26
CA LEU A 205 6.32 1.72 10.96
C LEU A 205 5.55 2.36 12.14
N GLY A 206 6.24 3.21 12.90
CA GLY A 206 5.72 3.94 14.05
C GLY A 206 6.83 4.36 15.02
N GLY A 207 6.55 5.33 15.89
CA GLY A 207 7.54 5.85 16.85
C GLY A 207 8.63 6.71 16.21
N GLY A 208 9.80 6.78 16.84
CA GLY A 208 10.95 7.52 16.36
C GLY A 208 12.12 7.48 17.35
N PHE A 209 13.30 7.88 16.90
CA PHE A 209 14.47 8.12 17.73
C PHE A 209 14.84 9.61 17.66
N GLY A 210 15.25 10.17 18.80
CA GLY A 210 15.62 11.58 18.96
C GLY A 210 16.22 11.81 20.33
#